data_AF-A0A2S2QGW2-F1
#
_entry.id   AF-A0A2S2QGW2-F1
#
_cell.length_a   1.000
_cell.length_b   1.000
_cell.length_c   1.000
_cell.angle_alpha   90.00
_cell.angle_beta   90.00
_cell.angle_gamma   90.00
#
_symmetry.space_group_name_H-M   'P 1'
#
loop_
_entity.id
_entity.type
_entity.pdbx_description
1 polymer ?
#
loop_
_entity_poly.entity_id
_entity_poly.type
_entity_poly.pdbx_seq_one_letter_code
_entity_poly.pdbx_strand_id
1 'polypeptide(L)'
;ESIQINLSLLNEEQKYVFDTLVKVINDGTGRIYFLYASGGIGKTFLITFILAKIRSKIEIALALASSGIAATLLEGARTAHSALKLPLDRQSNKTTTSGSTFNAADELNACLKSSNL
;
A
#
# COMPACT_ATOMS: atom_id res chain seq x y z
N GLU A 1 -16.84 -7.51 8.83
CA GLU A 1 -17.81 -7.50 7.73
C GLU A 1 -17.05 -7.87 6.46
N SER A 2 -17.31 -9.04 5.88
CA SER A 2 -16.55 -9.51 4.72
C SER A 2 -16.98 -8.69 3.51
N ILE A 3 -16.13 -7.76 3.05
CA ILE A 3 -16.32 -7.08 1.77
C ILE A 3 -16.51 -8.16 0.71
N GLN A 4 -17.73 -8.29 0.18
CA GLN A 4 -17.99 -9.12 -0.98
C GLN A 4 -17.18 -8.54 -2.14
N ILE A 5 -16.17 -9.29 -2.60
CA ILE A 5 -15.25 -8.83 -3.64
C ILE A 5 -16.00 -8.91 -4.97
N ASN A 6 -16.64 -7.81 -5.37
CA ASN A 6 -17.31 -7.72 -6.65
C ASN A 6 -16.30 -7.40 -7.76
N LEU A 7 -15.67 -8.44 -8.31
CA LEU A 7 -14.64 -8.33 -9.35
C LEU A 7 -15.14 -7.70 -10.65
N SER A 8 -16.46 -7.56 -10.84
CA SER A 8 -17.03 -6.85 -11.99
C SER A 8 -16.76 -5.33 -11.97
N LEU A 9 -16.30 -4.79 -10.84
CA LEU A 9 -15.91 -3.38 -10.72
C LEU A 9 -14.49 -3.09 -11.23
N LEU A 10 -13.68 -4.12 -11.47
CA LEU A 10 -12.33 -3.96 -12.02
C LEU A 10 -12.40 -3.86 -13.54
N ASN A 11 -11.64 -2.92 -14.12
CA ASN A 11 -11.39 -2.94 -15.56
C ASN A 11 -10.44 -4.09 -15.94
N GLU A 12 -10.30 -4.37 -17.23
CA GLU A 12 -9.49 -5.50 -17.73
C GLU A 12 -8.03 -5.46 -17.24
N GLU A 13 -7.40 -4.28 -17.22
CA GLU A 13 -6.01 -4.14 -16.77
C GLU A 13 -5.87 -4.40 -15.26
N GLN A 14 -6.76 -3.83 -14.46
CA GLN A 14 -6.78 -4.02 -13.01
C GLN A 14 -7.08 -5.49 -12.66
N LYS A 15 -7.99 -6.13 -13.39
CA LYS A 15 -8.32 -7.54 -13.23
C LYS A 15 -7.13 -8.43 -13.56
N TYR A 16 -6.43 -8.16 -14.66
CA TYR A 16 -5.21 -8.87 -15.01
C TYR A 16 -4.14 -8.79 -13.89
N VAL A 17 -3.93 -7.60 -13.33
CA VAL A 17 -2.98 -7.42 -12.21
C VAL A 17 -3.48 -8.13 -10.96
N PHE A 18 -4.76 -8.03 -10.64
CA PHE A 18 -5.38 -8.72 -9.49
C PHE A 18 -5.17 -10.23 -9.58
N ASP A 19 -5.53 -10.84 -10.71
CA ASP A 19 -5.43 -12.29 -10.92
C ASP A 19 -3.98 -12.75 -10.84
N THR A 20 -3.05 -11.97 -11.40
CA THR A 20 -1.61 -12.24 -11.33
C THR A 20 -1.10 -12.25 -9.89
N LEU A 21 -1.46 -11.23 -9.09
CA LEU A 21 -1.01 -11.13 -7.70
C LEU A 21 -1.65 -12.19 -6.81
N VAL A 22 -2.95 -12.45 -6.98
CA VAL A 22 -3.65 -13.51 -6.23
C VAL A 22 -3.04 -14.87 -6.53
N LYS A 23 -2.66 -15.15 -7.77
CA LYS A 23 -1.95 -16.38 -8.12
C LYS A 23 -0.63 -16.49 -7.35
N VAL A 24 0.19 -15.44 -7.38
CA VAL A 24 1.50 -15.43 -6.69
C VAL A 24 1.35 -15.63 -5.17
N ILE A 25 0.34 -14.99 -4.57
CA ILE A 25 0.00 -15.16 -3.15
C ILE A 25 -0.35 -16.62 -2.85
N ASN A 26 -1.20 -17.23 -3.67
CA ASN A 26 -1.62 -18.63 -3.50
C ASN A 26 -0.47 -19.62 -3.69
N ASP A 27 0.45 -19.30 -4.60
CA ASP A 27 1.64 -20.11 -4.86
C ASP A 27 2.68 -19.99 -3.73
N GLY A 28 2.47 -19.09 -2.75
CA GLY A 28 3.36 -18.89 -1.60
C GLY A 28 4.74 -18.35 -1.98
N THR A 29 4.89 -17.86 -3.22
CA THR A 29 6.18 -17.35 -3.69
C THR A 29 6.34 -15.91 -3.18
N GLY A 30 6.90 -15.77 -1.96
CA GLY A 30 7.16 -14.47 -1.35
C GLY A 30 7.98 -13.57 -2.27
N ARG A 31 7.41 -12.42 -2.66
CA ARG A 31 7.97 -11.47 -3.65
C ARG A 31 7.53 -10.04 -3.33
N ILE A 32 8.33 -9.07 -3.76
CA ILE A 32 8.00 -7.64 -3.67
C ILE A 32 7.54 -7.15 -5.04
N TYR A 33 6.41 -6.45 -5.08
CA TYR A 33 5.83 -5.87 -6.29
C TYR A 33 5.64 -4.37 -6.15
N PHE A 34 5.89 -3.65 -7.24
CA PHE A 34 5.59 -2.22 -7.35
C PHE A 34 4.45 -2.03 -8.35
N LEU A 35 3.34 -1.46 -7.88
CA LEU A 35 2.21 -1.10 -8.73
C LEU A 35 2.37 0.34 -9.22
N TYR A 36 2.79 0.51 -10.47
CA TYR A 36 2.92 1.83 -11.11
C TYR A 36 1.70 2.14 -11.99
N ALA A 37 1.14 3.34 -11.82
CA ALA A 37 0.11 3.87 -12.71
C ALA A 37 0.08 5.40 -12.58
N SER A 38 -0.53 6.11 -13.52
CA SER A 38 -0.76 7.56 -13.36
C SER A 38 -1.85 7.86 -12.33
N GLY A 39 -1.96 9.12 -11.90
CA GLY A 39 -3.02 9.56 -10.99
C GLY A 39 -4.41 9.23 -11.56
N GLY A 40 -5.33 8.82 -10.69
CA GLY A 40 -6.72 8.55 -11.09
C GLY A 40 -7.03 7.14 -11.62
N ILE A 41 -6.05 6.29 -11.92
CA ILE A 41 -6.27 4.92 -12.45
C ILE A 41 -6.73 3.91 -11.34
N GLY A 42 -7.18 4.38 -10.18
CA GLY A 42 -7.75 3.50 -9.16
C GLY A 42 -6.75 2.50 -8.52
N LYS A 43 -5.46 2.85 -8.41
CA LYS A 43 -4.47 2.01 -7.70
C LYS A 43 -4.93 1.65 -6.28
N THR A 44 -5.41 2.63 -5.54
CA THR A 44 -5.96 2.43 -4.18
C THR A 44 -7.11 1.44 -4.20
N PHE A 45 -8.00 1.54 -5.20
CA PHE A 45 -9.13 0.62 -5.37
C PHE A 45 -8.64 -0.82 -5.58
N LEU A 46 -7.65 -1.03 -6.45
CA LEU A 46 -7.05 -2.34 -6.69
C LEU A 46 -6.37 -2.90 -5.43
N ILE A 47 -5.63 -2.07 -4.68
CA ILE A 47 -4.98 -2.48 -3.41
C ILE A 47 -6.04 -2.92 -2.39
N THR A 48 -7.17 -2.20 -2.28
CA THR A 48 -8.29 -2.60 -1.41
C THR A 48 -8.82 -3.98 -1.76
N PHE A 49 -8.97 -4.29 -3.05
CA PHE A 49 -9.43 -5.61 -3.51
C PHE A 49 -8.45 -6.73 -3.13
N ILE A 50 -7.14 -6.50 -3.29
CA ILE A 50 -6.10 -7.47 -2.91
C ILE A 50 -6.12 -7.72 -1.40
N LEU A 51 -6.17 -6.65 -0.60
CA LEU A 51 -6.26 -6.75 0.87
C LEU A 51 -7.51 -7.52 1.31
N ALA A 52 -8.67 -7.21 0.72
CA ALA A 52 -9.91 -7.93 0.99
C ALA A 52 -9.80 -9.40 0.61
N LYS A 53 -9.15 -9.73 -0.52
CA LYS A 53 -8.97 -11.13 -0.95
C LYS A 53 -8.14 -11.94 0.02
N ILE A 54 -7.01 -11.40 0.48
CA ILE A 54 -6.14 -12.06 1.45
C ILE A 54 -6.89 -12.27 2.77
N ARG A 55 -7.52 -11.20 3.30
CA ARG A 55 -8.27 -11.26 4.56
C ARG A 55 -9.47 -12.21 4.49
N SER A 56 -10.13 -12.33 3.34
CA SER A 56 -11.23 -13.28 3.14
C SER A 56 -10.81 -14.74 3.28
N LYS A 57 -9.52 -15.04 3.10
CA LYS A 57 -8.92 -16.36 3.31
C LYS A 57 -8.45 -16.61 4.73
N ILE A 58 -8.76 -15.71 5.67
CA ILE A 58 -8.28 -15.74 7.07
C ILE A 58 -6.74 -15.59 7.13
N GLU A 59 -6.13 -14.99 6.11
CA GLU A 59 -4.71 -14.66 6.09
C GLU A 59 -4.47 -13.23 6.59
N ILE A 60 -3.24 -12.97 7.08
CA ILE A 60 -2.85 -11.65 7.60
C ILE A 60 -2.42 -10.75 6.45
N ALA A 61 -3.14 -9.65 6.23
CA ALA A 61 -2.78 -8.60 5.28
C ALA A 61 -2.55 -7.25 5.99
N LEU A 62 -1.29 -6.84 6.10
CA LEU A 62 -0.90 -5.54 6.66
C LEU A 62 -0.94 -4.45 5.59
N ALA A 63 -1.70 -3.39 5.84
CA ALA A 63 -1.78 -2.23 4.96
C ALA A 63 -1.04 -1.05 5.59
N LEU A 64 0.00 -0.56 4.91
CA LEU A 64 0.81 0.57 5.34
C LEU A 64 0.73 1.69 4.31
N ALA A 65 0.62 2.92 4.78
CA ALA A 65 0.58 4.12 3.95
C ALA A 65 1.62 5.15 4.41
N SER A 66 2.14 6.00 3.52
CA SER A 66 3.06 7.07 3.93
C SER A 66 2.34 8.21 4.66
N SER A 67 1.14 8.58 4.21
CA SER A 67 0.35 9.68 4.78
C SER A 67 -0.91 9.19 5.52
N GLY A 68 -1.39 10.02 6.45
CA GLY A 68 -2.65 9.76 7.15
C GLY A 68 -3.84 9.67 6.20
N ILE A 69 -3.88 10.52 5.16
CA ILE A 69 -4.95 10.51 4.15
C ILE A 69 -4.97 9.17 3.40
N ALA A 70 -3.80 8.68 2.99
CA ALA A 70 -3.69 7.39 2.31
C ALA A 70 -4.05 6.21 3.24
N ALA A 71 -3.70 6.30 4.53
CA ALA A 71 -4.13 5.30 5.52
C ALA A 71 -5.66 5.27 5.68
N THR A 72 -6.33 6.43 5.68
CA THR A 72 -7.80 6.50 5.80
C THR A 72 -8.52 5.87 4.60
N LEU A 73 -7.91 5.85 3.42
CA LEU A 73 -8.50 5.25 2.21
C LEU A 73 -8.44 3.72 2.17
N LEU A 74 -7.62 3.10 3.02
CA LEU A 74 -7.41 1.66 3.06
C LEU A 74 -7.90 1.11 4.40
N GLU A 75 -8.86 0.19 4.36
CA GLU A 75 -9.43 -0.37 5.59
C GLU A 75 -8.36 -1.06 6.44
N GLY A 76 -8.29 -0.67 7.72
CA GLY A 76 -7.33 -1.21 8.68
C GLY A 76 -5.88 -0.78 8.42
N ALA A 77 -5.63 0.15 7.50
CA ALA A 77 -4.29 0.66 7.27
C ALA A 77 -3.84 1.62 8.36
N ARG A 78 -2.53 1.68 8.56
CA ARG A 78 -1.87 2.65 9.43
C ARG A 78 -0.78 3.36 8.65
N THR A 79 -0.39 4.54 9.12
CA THR A 79 0.82 5.16 8.57
C THR A 79 2.02 4.27 8.88
N ALA A 80 2.94 4.11 7.94
CA ALA A 80 4.15 3.30 8.12
C ALA A 80 4.90 3.74 9.39
N HIS A 81 4.96 5.05 9.61
CA HIS A 81 5.50 5.66 10.82
C HIS A 81 4.86 5.11 12.12
N SER A 82 3.53 5.09 12.21
CA SER A 82 2.83 4.59 13.40
C SER A 82 2.84 3.08 13.55
N ALA A 83 2.86 2.34 12.44
CA ALA A 83 2.87 0.88 12.45
C ALA A 83 4.26 0.30 12.80
N LEU A 84 5.31 0.88 12.23
CA LEU A 84 6.70 0.43 12.39
C LEU A 84 7.41 1.12 13.57
N LYS A 85 6.74 2.06 14.26
CA LYS A 85 7.29 2.84 15.38
C LYS A 85 8.61 3.53 15.04
N LEU A 86 8.70 4.13 13.85
CA LEU A 86 9.91 4.80 13.42
C LEU A 86 10.19 6.02 14.32
N PRO A 87 11.45 6.26 14.72
CA PRO A 87 11.79 7.48 15.46
C PRO A 87 11.59 8.71 14.58
N LEU A 88 10.84 9.70 15.06
CA LEU A 88 10.83 11.04 14.48
C LEU A 88 12.11 11.76 14.93
N ASP A 89 13.21 11.59 14.21
CA ASP A 89 14.34 12.51 14.35
C ASP A 89 13.92 13.87 13.77
N ARG A 90 13.34 14.71 14.65
CA ARG A 90 13.08 16.12 14.37
C ARG A 90 14.42 16.84 14.35
N GLN A 91 15.11 16.86 13.22
CA GLN A 91 16.01 17.98 12.96
C GLN A 91 15.14 19.22 12.77
N SER A 92 14.87 19.90 13.88
CA SER A 92 14.50 21.32 13.83
C SER A 92 15.56 22.04 13.00
N ASN A 93 15.11 22.92 12.12
CA ASN A 93 15.89 23.86 11.30
C ASN A 93 16.07 23.45 9.83
N LYS A 94 14.98 23.50 9.06
CA LYS A 94 14.97 24.07 7.71
C LYS A 94 13.53 24.37 7.30
N THR A 95 13.14 25.63 7.44
CA THR A 95 12.08 26.24 6.64
C THR A 95 12.39 26.03 5.17
N THR A 96 11.61 25.23 4.45
CA THR A 96 11.59 25.33 2.98
C THR A 96 10.21 24.93 2.45
N THR A 97 9.52 25.96 1.98
CA THR A 97 8.56 26.06 0.88
C THR A 97 8.03 24.76 0.29
N SER A 98 6.70 24.63 0.36
CA SER A 98 5.84 23.72 -0.41
C SER A 98 6.28 23.64 -1.88
N GLY A 99 6.94 22.54 -2.28
CA GLY A 99 7.39 22.36 -3.66
C GLY A 99 8.29 21.17 -3.97
N SER A 100 8.55 20.23 -3.06
CA SER A 100 9.30 19.01 -3.38
C SER A 100 8.36 17.93 -3.91
N THR A 101 8.63 17.41 -5.11
CA THR A 101 7.98 16.20 -5.64
C THR A 101 8.19 15.04 -4.68
N PHE A 102 7.15 14.72 -3.89
CA PHE A 102 7.13 13.60 -2.97
C PHE A 102 7.04 12.29 -3.76
N ASN A 103 8.17 11.65 -4.03
CA ASN A 103 8.17 10.31 -4.61
C ASN A 103 7.93 9.29 -3.49
N ALA A 104 6.71 8.76 -3.42
CA ALA A 104 6.31 7.77 -2.43
C ALA A 104 7.21 6.51 -2.44
N ALA A 105 7.87 6.20 -3.56
CA ALA A 105 8.80 5.08 -3.65
C ALA A 105 10.11 5.34 -2.88
N ASP A 106 10.61 6.58 -2.87
CA ASP A 106 11.84 6.94 -2.17
C ASP A 106 11.62 6.95 -0.66
N GLU A 107 10.45 7.40 -0.21
CA GLU A 107 10.08 7.40 1.20
C GLU A 107 9.78 5.98 1.72
N LEU A 108 9.12 5.13 0.91
CA LEU A 108 8.92 3.72 1.25
C LEU A 108 10.26 2.95 1.29
N ASN A 109 11.16 3.22 0.34
CA ASN A 109 12.49 2.61 0.33
C ASN A 109 13.35 3.08 1.53
N ALA A 110 13.30 4.37 1.87
CA ALA A 110 13.96 4.88 3.08
C ALA A 110 13.37 4.24 4.35
N CYS A 111 12.04 4.12 4.41
CA CYS A 111 11.31 3.46 5.48
C CYS A 111 11.75 2.00 5.64
N LEU A 112 11.75 1.21 4.56
CA LEU A 112 12.19 -0.19 4.54
C LEU A 112 13.64 -0.36 4.96
N LYS A 113 14.54 0.55 4.55
CA LYS A 113 15.96 0.52 4.97
C LYS A 113 16.15 0.90 6.44
N SER A 114 15.28 1.75 6.99
CA SER A 114 15.34 2.20 8.39
C SER A 114 14.70 1.22 9.38
N SER A 115 13.74 0.41 8.92
CA SER A 115 13.17 -0.68 9.70
C SER A 115 14.01 -1.94 9.51
N ASN A 116 14.55 -2.51 10.59
CA ASN A 116 15.16 -3.86 10.59
C ASN A 116 14.08 -4.93 10.39
N LEU A 117 13.51 -5.00 9.19
CA LEU A 117 12.66 -6.08 8.70
C LEU A 117 13.50 -7.08 7.90
#